data_AF-A0A1Q7M989-F1
#
_entry.id   AF-A0A1Q7M989-F1
#
_cell.length_a   1.000
_cell.length_b   1.000
_cell.length_c   1.000
_cell.angle_alpha   90.00
_cell.angle_beta   90.00
_cell.angle_gamma   90.00
#
_symmetry.space_group_name_H-M   'P 1'
#
loop_
_entity.id
_entity.type
_entity.pdbx_description
1 polymer ?
#
loop_
_entity_poly.entity_id
_entity_poly.type
_entity_poly.pdbx_seq_one_letter_code
_entity_poly.pdbx_strand_id
1 'polypeptide(L)'
;MLGLFGRKKNQSSPAGNQLGTQEPVLSKLQEIAGTDTEMYQSLSRLLFLDPKKITTPLEDAVSQASTFDATGNKTRAEVWYRIAGGIALYRGDAESVRKFFEKASSIAANSRPEYKTIASRSQDAVNLARKFYESM
;
A
#
# COMPACT_ATOMS: atom_id res chain seq x y z
N MET A 1 33.19 23.16 47.49
CA MET A 1 33.11 24.24 46.47
C MET A 1 32.11 23.74 45.41
N LEU A 2 30.81 24.05 45.51
CA LEU A 2 30.13 25.24 44.95
C LEU A 2 30.49 25.51 43.47
N GLY A 3 29.57 25.70 42.51
CA GLY A 3 28.10 25.95 42.55
C GLY A 3 27.37 25.18 41.40
N LEU A 4 26.07 24.91 41.45
CA LEU A 4 24.88 25.78 41.49
C LEU A 4 24.85 26.87 40.40
N PHE A 5 24.06 26.66 39.34
CA PHE A 5 23.23 27.62 38.57
C PHE A 5 22.45 26.75 37.53
N GLY A 6 21.15 26.79 37.26
CA GLY A 6 19.98 27.58 37.68
C GLY A 6 18.88 27.33 36.61
N ARG A 7 17.64 27.01 37.01
CA ARG A 7 16.47 26.78 36.12
C ARG A 7 15.92 28.09 35.51
N LYS A 8 15.38 28.04 34.28
CA LYS A 8 14.15 28.76 33.80
C LYS A 8 13.71 28.13 32.46
N LYS A 9 12.57 27.44 32.36
CA LYS A 9 11.14 27.85 32.19
C LYS A 9 10.78 28.41 30.81
N ASN A 10 9.95 27.62 30.10
CA ASN A 10 9.00 27.88 29.02
C ASN A 10 9.40 28.77 27.84
N GLN A 11 9.49 28.14 26.66
CA GLN A 11 9.02 28.71 25.40
C GLN A 11 8.15 27.67 24.68
N SER A 12 6.84 27.80 24.88
CA SER A 12 5.83 27.40 23.91
C SER A 12 5.78 28.46 22.82
N SER A 13 5.96 28.07 21.56
CA SER A 13 5.43 28.78 20.37
C SER A 13 5.76 28.00 19.07
N PRO A 14 5.03 28.26 17.98
CA PRO A 14 4.40 27.22 17.17
C PRO A 14 4.96 27.16 15.74
N ALA A 15 4.94 25.96 15.16
CA ALA A 15 4.97 25.76 13.72
C ALA A 15 4.23 24.44 13.48
N GLY A 16 2.99 24.40 12.99
CA GLY A 16 2.59 25.13 11.79
C GLY A 16 3.24 24.50 10.56
N ASN A 17 3.31 23.17 10.48
CA ASN A 17 3.46 22.51 9.19
C ASN A 17 2.10 21.96 8.80
N GLN A 18 1.48 22.73 7.90
CA GLN A 18 0.33 22.38 7.11
C GLN A 18 0.50 20.94 6.60
N LEU A 19 -0.29 20.01 7.12
CA LEU A 19 -0.60 18.79 6.38
C LEU A 19 -1.36 19.27 5.16
N GLY A 20 -0.64 19.39 4.04
CA GLY A 20 -1.24 19.61 2.74
C GLY A 20 -2.35 18.59 2.55
N THR A 21 -3.49 19.10 2.11
CA THR A 21 -4.79 18.47 1.90
C THR A 21 -4.69 17.14 1.14
N GLN A 22 -4.28 16.06 1.81
CA GLN A 22 -4.39 14.68 1.32
C GLN A 22 -5.75 14.04 1.69
N GLU A 23 -6.64 14.82 2.31
CA GLU A 23 -7.93 14.36 2.82
C GLU A 23 -8.91 13.77 1.78
N PRO A 24 -9.01 14.21 0.50
CA PRO A 24 -10.13 13.76 -0.34
C PRO A 24 -10.01 12.29 -0.79
N VAL A 25 -8.80 11.80 -1.10
CA VAL A 25 -8.61 10.46 -1.68
C VAL A 25 -8.78 9.36 -0.64
N LEU A 26 -8.20 9.52 0.56
CA LEU A 26 -8.37 8.57 1.65
C LEU A 26 -9.81 8.57 2.18
N SER A 27 -10.46 9.74 2.25
CA SER A 27 -11.88 9.84 2.59
C SER A 27 -12.74 9.02 1.63
N LYS A 28 -12.46 9.07 0.33
CA LYS A 28 -13.23 8.33 -0.67
C LYS A 28 -13.08 6.82 -0.58
N LEU A 29 -11.86 6.33 -0.37
CA LEU A 29 -11.62 4.90 -0.14
C LEU A 29 -12.29 4.42 1.14
N GLN A 30 -12.27 5.24 2.21
CA GLN A 30 -12.93 4.94 3.47
C GLN A 30 -14.46 4.86 3.31
N GLU A 31 -15.08 5.78 2.58
CA GLU A 31 -16.51 5.73 2.23
C GLU A 31 -16.86 4.44 1.49
N ILE A 32 -16.04 4.06 0.50
CA ILE A 32 -16.28 2.88 -0.35
C ILE A 32 -16.13 1.57 0.44
N ALA A 33 -15.17 1.49 1.36
CA ALA A 33 -14.95 0.33 2.22
C ALA A 33 -15.98 0.23 3.36
N GLY A 34 -16.63 1.34 3.73
CA GLY A 34 -17.65 1.38 4.78
C GLY A 34 -17.10 0.92 6.13
N THR A 35 -17.71 -0.11 6.72
CA THR A 35 -17.30 -0.67 8.02
C THR A 35 -16.14 -1.66 7.91
N ASP A 36 -15.73 -2.04 6.71
CA ASP A 36 -14.65 -3.01 6.47
C ASP A 36 -13.27 -2.35 6.66
N THR A 37 -12.91 -2.17 7.92
CA THR A 37 -11.69 -1.48 8.33
C THR A 37 -10.43 -2.21 7.85
N GLU A 38 -10.46 -3.56 7.82
CA GLU A 38 -9.32 -4.37 7.38
C GLU A 38 -9.05 -4.19 5.88
N MET A 39 -10.11 -4.20 5.07
CA MET A 39 -10.02 -3.96 3.64
C MET A 39 -9.60 -2.53 3.32
N TYR A 40 -10.14 -1.54 4.04
CA TYR A 40 -9.70 -0.14 3.93
C TYR A 40 -8.19 0.01 4.20
N GLN A 41 -7.71 -0.54 5.32
CA GLN A 41 -6.30 -0.45 5.70
C GLN A 41 -5.39 -1.18 4.71
N SER A 42 -5.85 -2.30 4.14
CA SER A 42 -5.08 -3.05 3.16
C SER A 42 -5.03 -2.32 1.81
N LEU A 43 -6.17 -1.88 1.29
CA LEU A 43 -6.23 -1.15 0.01
C LEU A 43 -5.53 0.20 0.05
N SER A 44 -5.61 0.94 1.18
CA SER A 44 -4.90 2.22 1.32
C SER A 44 -3.37 2.10 1.20
N ARG A 45 -2.82 0.90 1.45
CA ARG A 45 -1.39 0.60 1.29
C ARG A 45 -1.01 0.09 -0.09
N LEU A 46 -1.96 -0.49 -0.83
CA LEU A 46 -1.68 -1.28 -2.04
C LEU A 46 -2.22 -0.68 -3.33
N LEU A 47 -3.24 0.19 -3.27
CA LEU A 47 -3.75 0.88 -4.45
C LEU A 47 -2.72 1.87 -4.98
N PHE A 48 -2.65 1.96 -6.31
CA PHE A 48 -1.97 3.07 -6.93
C PHE A 48 -2.84 4.31 -6.83
N LEU A 49 -2.27 5.45 -6.43
CA LEU A 49 -3.03 6.69 -6.38
C LEU A 49 -3.44 7.17 -7.78
N ASP A 50 -2.60 6.90 -8.79
CA ASP A 50 -2.87 7.20 -10.18
C ASP A 50 -2.36 6.05 -11.06
N PRO A 51 -3.19 5.02 -11.31
CA PRO A 51 -2.76 3.84 -12.06
C PRO A 51 -2.38 4.17 -13.52
N LYS A 52 -2.86 5.28 -14.08
CA LYS A 52 -2.54 5.70 -15.46
C LYS A 52 -1.09 6.20 -15.59
N LYS A 53 -0.44 6.58 -14.49
CA LYS A 53 0.98 6.95 -14.45
C LYS A 53 1.92 5.76 -14.29
N ILE A 54 1.39 4.56 -14.08
CA ILE A 54 2.20 3.35 -13.99
C ILE A 54 2.57 2.92 -15.41
N THR A 55 3.78 3.26 -15.84
CA THR A 55 4.28 2.96 -17.19
C THR A 55 4.78 1.53 -17.34
N THR A 56 4.95 0.81 -16.24
CA THR A 56 5.45 -0.57 -16.26
C THR A 56 4.34 -1.54 -16.68
N PRO A 57 4.52 -2.31 -17.77
CA PRO A 57 3.62 -3.39 -18.14
C PRO A 57 3.55 -4.47 -17.05
N LEU A 58 2.44 -5.20 -16.98
CA LEU A 58 2.29 -6.30 -16.03
C LEU A 58 3.34 -7.38 -16.27
N GLU A 59 3.60 -7.68 -17.53
CA GLU A 59 4.49 -8.71 -18.00
C GLU A 59 5.94 -8.44 -17.54
N ASP A 60 6.35 -7.17 -17.61
CA ASP A 60 7.65 -6.71 -17.11
C ASP A 60 7.74 -6.82 -15.58
N ALA A 61 6.69 -6.41 -14.86
CA ALA A 61 6.65 -6.55 -13.41
C ALA A 61 6.77 -8.01 -12.96
N VAL A 62 6.09 -8.94 -13.65
CA VAL A 62 6.16 -10.38 -13.40
C VAL A 62 7.53 -10.95 -13.73
N SER A 63 8.13 -10.53 -14.85
CA SER A 63 9.47 -10.95 -15.28
C SER A 63 10.53 -10.54 -14.25
N GLN A 64 10.47 -9.30 -13.76
CA GLN A 64 11.34 -8.79 -12.72
C GLN A 64 11.15 -9.55 -11.39
N ALA A 65 9.90 -9.73 -10.96
CA ALA A 65 9.59 -10.49 -9.74
C ALA A 65 10.19 -11.90 -9.78
N SER A 66 9.96 -12.61 -10.89
CA SER A 66 10.42 -13.99 -11.08
C SER A 66 11.94 -14.08 -11.13
N THR A 67 12.60 -13.13 -11.80
CA THR A 67 14.06 -13.05 -11.87
C THR A 67 14.66 -12.88 -10.48
N PHE A 68 14.19 -11.91 -9.70
CA PHE A 68 14.72 -11.69 -8.35
C PHE A 68 14.41 -12.85 -7.40
N ASP A 69 13.25 -13.50 -7.56
CA ASP A 69 12.89 -14.67 -6.77
C ASP A 69 13.84 -15.84 -7.03
N ALA A 70 14.15 -16.09 -8.31
CA ALA A 70 15.08 -17.13 -8.76
C ALA A 70 16.53 -16.85 -8.34
N THR A 71 16.97 -15.60 -8.35
CA THR A 71 18.33 -15.21 -7.91
C THR A 71 18.45 -15.02 -6.40
N GLY A 72 17.42 -15.34 -5.62
CA GLY A 72 17.43 -15.25 -4.16
C GLY A 72 17.31 -13.84 -3.57
N ASN A 73 17.06 -12.81 -4.40
CA ASN A 73 16.83 -11.45 -3.91
C ASN A 73 15.37 -11.27 -3.49
N LYS A 74 15.03 -11.82 -2.34
CA LYS A 74 13.66 -11.89 -1.81
C LYS A 74 13.02 -10.51 -1.63
N THR A 75 13.76 -9.52 -1.13
CA THR A 75 13.23 -8.16 -0.96
C THR A 75 12.79 -7.53 -2.29
N ARG A 76 13.60 -7.64 -3.34
CA ARG A 76 13.19 -7.11 -4.65
C ARG A 76 12.06 -7.92 -5.27
N ALA A 77 12.08 -9.24 -5.13
CA ALA A 77 11.01 -10.10 -5.61
C ALA A 77 9.65 -9.72 -4.98
N GLU A 78 9.61 -9.51 -3.67
CA GLU A 78 8.42 -9.07 -2.94
C GLU A 78 7.87 -7.73 -3.47
N VAL A 79 8.75 -6.73 -3.64
CA VAL A 79 8.35 -5.43 -4.19
C VAL A 79 7.75 -5.57 -5.58
N TRP A 80 8.36 -6.37 -6.45
CA TRP A 80 7.88 -6.57 -7.82
C TRP A 80 6.57 -7.36 -7.88
N TYR A 81 6.38 -8.37 -7.02
CA TYR A 81 5.09 -9.04 -6.87
C TYR A 81 4.01 -8.07 -6.36
N ARG A 82 4.33 -7.17 -5.42
CA ARG A 82 3.39 -6.11 -5.02
C ARG A 82 3.02 -5.21 -6.19
N ILE A 83 3.98 -4.79 -7.02
CA ILE A 83 3.71 -3.96 -8.20
C ILE A 83 2.77 -4.70 -9.16
N ALA A 84 3.06 -5.97 -9.47
CA ALA A 84 2.19 -6.80 -10.30
C ALA A 84 0.77 -6.95 -9.72
N GLY A 85 0.65 -7.14 -8.40
CA GLY A 85 -0.63 -7.18 -7.69
C GLY A 85 -1.41 -5.85 -7.77
N GLY A 86 -0.71 -4.71 -7.63
CA GLY A 86 -1.31 -3.38 -7.82
C GLY A 86 -1.83 -3.15 -9.24
N ILE A 87 -1.08 -3.60 -10.26
CA ILE A 87 -1.53 -3.53 -11.66
C ILE A 87 -2.76 -4.42 -11.86
N ALA A 88 -2.78 -5.62 -11.28
CA ALA A 88 -3.92 -6.53 -11.34
C ALA A 88 -5.17 -5.95 -10.66
N LEU A 89 -5.02 -5.25 -9.52
CA LEU A 89 -6.12 -4.52 -8.87
C LEU A 89 -6.73 -3.49 -9.82
N TYR A 90 -5.90 -2.73 -10.54
CA TYR A 90 -6.37 -1.75 -11.51
C TYR A 90 -7.07 -2.39 -12.72
N ARG A 91 -6.53 -3.50 -13.25
CA ARG A 91 -7.13 -4.25 -14.36
C ARG A 91 -8.42 -5.00 -13.95
N GLY A 92 -8.70 -5.10 -12.66
CA GLY A 92 -9.83 -5.84 -12.13
C GLY A 92 -9.70 -7.36 -12.27
N ASP A 93 -8.47 -7.87 -12.25
CA ASP A 93 -8.16 -9.29 -12.40
C ASP A 93 -7.94 -9.95 -11.02
N ALA A 94 -9.01 -10.53 -10.47
CA ALA A 94 -8.99 -11.11 -9.13
C ALA A 94 -8.09 -12.35 -9.00
N GLU A 95 -7.90 -13.11 -10.09
CA GLU A 95 -7.01 -14.27 -10.10
C GLU A 95 -5.55 -13.83 -9.99
N SER A 96 -5.15 -12.85 -10.81
CA SER A 96 -3.83 -12.26 -10.75
C SER A 96 -3.56 -11.54 -9.43
N VAL A 97 -4.54 -10.81 -8.88
CA VAL A 97 -4.44 -10.19 -7.54
C VAL A 97 -4.12 -11.25 -6.49
N ARG A 98 -4.89 -12.34 -6.45
CA ARG A 98 -4.64 -13.44 -5.52
C ARG A 98 -3.23 -13.99 -5.71
N LYS A 99 -2.87 -14.38 -6.93
CA LYS A 99 -1.57 -14.99 -7.25
C LYS A 99 -0.40 -14.11 -6.80
N PHE A 100 -0.40 -12.82 -7.14
CA PHE A 100 0.74 -11.96 -6.87
C PHE A 100 0.84 -11.57 -5.40
N PHE A 101 -0.28 -11.33 -4.71
CA PHE A 101 -0.24 -11.04 -3.29
C PHE A 101 0.02 -12.28 -2.42
N GLU A 102 -0.39 -13.49 -2.84
CA GLU A 102 0.07 -14.74 -2.21
C GLU A 102 1.59 -14.90 -2.31
N LYS A 103 2.17 -14.63 -3.49
CA LYS A 103 3.62 -14.64 -3.69
C LYS A 103 4.32 -13.59 -2.83
N ALA A 104 3.86 -12.35 -2.83
CA ALA A 104 4.42 -11.29 -2.00
C ALA A 104 4.31 -11.63 -0.50
N SER A 105 3.17 -12.16 -0.05
CA SER A 105 2.94 -12.61 1.33
C SER A 105 3.88 -13.74 1.74
N SER A 106 4.12 -14.72 0.86
CA SER A 106 5.04 -15.83 1.16
C SER A 106 6.47 -15.37 1.45
N ILE A 107 6.87 -14.24 0.86
CA ILE A 107 8.20 -13.64 1.07
C ILE A 107 8.22 -12.71 2.28
N ALA A 108 7.21 -11.85 2.41
CA ALA A 108 7.11 -10.87 3.50
C ALA A 108 6.77 -11.53 4.85
N ALA A 109 6.28 -12.77 4.84
CA ALA A 109 5.73 -13.47 6.00
C ALA A 109 4.71 -12.57 6.74
N ASN A 110 4.90 -12.36 8.04
CA ASN A 110 3.98 -11.59 8.87
C ASN A 110 4.25 -10.08 8.88
N SER A 111 5.27 -9.59 8.15
CA SER A 111 5.64 -8.16 8.17
C SER A 111 4.67 -7.26 7.40
N ARG A 112 3.86 -7.85 6.50
CA ARG A 112 2.87 -7.16 5.65
C ARG A 112 1.55 -7.92 5.60
N PRO A 113 0.72 -7.85 6.65
CA PRO A 113 -0.55 -8.55 6.70
C PRO A 113 -1.51 -8.14 5.58
N GLU A 114 -1.39 -6.92 5.05
CA GLU A 114 -2.22 -6.41 3.95
C GLU A 114 -2.19 -7.29 2.69
N TYR A 115 -1.08 -7.99 2.43
CA TYR A 115 -0.99 -8.92 1.30
C TYR A 115 -1.90 -10.12 1.48
N LYS A 116 -1.94 -10.69 2.69
CA LYS A 116 -2.77 -11.86 2.98
C LYS A 116 -4.25 -11.51 2.90
N THR A 117 -4.65 -10.34 3.43
CA THR A 117 -6.03 -9.86 3.37
C THR A 117 -6.50 -9.66 1.92
N ILE A 118 -5.70 -9.00 1.09
CA ILE A 118 -6.06 -8.77 -0.33
C ILE A 118 -6.04 -10.07 -1.13
N ALA A 119 -5.11 -10.98 -0.85
CA ALA A 119 -5.05 -12.28 -1.51
C ALA A 119 -6.28 -13.16 -1.19
N SER A 120 -6.67 -13.25 0.09
CA SER A 120 -7.79 -14.10 0.52
C SER A 120 -9.16 -13.54 0.10
N ARG A 121 -9.23 -12.24 -0.16
CA ARG A 121 -10.46 -11.52 -0.53
C ARG A 121 -10.31 -10.79 -1.86
N SER A 122 -9.62 -11.42 -2.83
CA SER A 122 -9.21 -10.76 -4.07
C SER A 122 -10.37 -10.20 -4.90
N GLN A 123 -11.52 -10.88 -4.92
CA GLN A 123 -12.71 -10.42 -5.64
C GLN A 123 -13.31 -9.16 -5.00
N ASP A 124 -13.38 -9.10 -3.67
CA ASP A 124 -13.84 -7.91 -2.94
C ASP A 124 -12.88 -6.74 -3.17
N ALA A 125 -11.58 -7.01 -3.07
CA ALA A 125 -10.51 -6.03 -3.28
C ALA A 125 -10.60 -5.40 -4.68
N VAL A 126 -10.77 -6.22 -5.72
CA VAL A 126 -11.00 -5.75 -7.10
C VAL A 126 -12.26 -4.88 -7.22
N ASN A 127 -13.36 -5.28 -6.58
CA ASN A 127 -14.62 -4.54 -6.66
C ASN A 127 -14.52 -3.15 -6.00
N LEU A 128 -13.82 -3.06 -4.87
CA LEU A 128 -13.59 -1.78 -4.18
C LEU A 128 -12.56 -0.92 -4.92
N ALA A 129 -11.48 -1.53 -5.43
CA ALA A 129 -10.49 -0.85 -6.27
C ALA A 129 -11.14 -0.20 -7.50
N ARG A 130 -12.03 -0.93 -8.18
CA ARG A 130 -12.80 -0.40 -9.32
C ARG A 130 -13.60 0.84 -8.94
N LYS A 131 -14.42 0.76 -7.88
CA LYS A 131 -15.21 1.89 -7.39
C LYS A 131 -14.34 3.10 -7.03
N PHE A 132 -13.18 2.85 -6.44
CA PHE A 132 -12.23 3.90 -6.09
C PHE A 132 -11.68 4.60 -7.33
N TYR A 133 -11.23 3.84 -8.34
CA TYR A 133 -10.72 4.41 -9.57
C TYR A 133 -11.79 5.09 -10.44
N GLU A 134 -13.04 4.64 -10.38
CA GLU A 134 -14.18 5.30 -11.05
C GLU A 134 -14.58 6.62 -10.37
N SER A 135 -14.16 6.83 -9.12
CA SER A 135 -14.45 8.05 -8.37
C SER A 135 -13.35 9.13 -8.47
N MET A 136 -12.29 8.85 -9.22
CA MET A 136 -11.12 9.72 -9.42
C MET A 136 -11.17 10.53 -10.72
#